data_AF-A0A4U8T013-F1
#
_entry.id   AF-A0A4U8T013-F1
#
_cell.length_a   1.000
_cell.length_b   1.000
_cell.length_c   1.000
_cell.angle_alpha   90.00
_cell.angle_beta   90.00
_cell.angle_gamma   90.00
#
_symmetry.space_group_name_H-M   'P 1'
#
loop_
_entity.id
_entity.type
_entity.pdbx_description
1 polymer ?
#
loop_
_entity_poly.entity_id
_entity_poly.type
_entity_poly.pdbx_seq_one_letter_code
_entity_poly.pdbx_strand_id
1 'polypeptide(L)'
;LGGLQGGVRGSNLAIHAPLAPPCERVELESKGLSKNIKESSDFVNSRSETKNLENKKDSIKNIESKNIESITCIDSTNLKNLGFNIDSIKTQNLTIATPYINELDSRILSQIYTPPQTNPPHSKRENLKYAMKLLKDRGFYIKNNQLYNSQHEPISFSILLNSPLFERIVLPFKKNLAILGIPLQIILVDSTQYENRVKNFDFDIIVGVVPQSLFPGNEQDFFFSSHSRDMNGSRNFSGVNLKSIDLLIDRLNKTQDLPTRVAILRAMDRILLWQFYVVPHFYSPNFRIAVKSDVKIPTDSKGELLYPPYSSPFSAFYFWWRE
;
A
#
# COMPACT_ATOMS: atom_id res chain seq x y z
N LEU A 1 -15.40 -45.01 2.61
CA LEU A 1 -14.52 -44.93 3.79
C LEU A 1 -13.56 -43.77 3.53
N GLY A 2 -13.92 -42.52 3.78
CA GLY A 2 -14.23 -41.95 5.08
C GLY A 2 -12.98 -41.22 5.56
N GLY A 3 -12.96 -39.89 5.46
CA GLY A 3 -11.79 -39.09 5.84
C GLY A 3 -11.94 -37.60 5.55
N LEU A 4 -12.97 -36.98 6.13
CA LEU A 4 -12.99 -35.53 6.39
C LEU A 4 -11.82 -35.21 7.32
N GLN A 5 -10.84 -34.44 6.86
CA GLN A 5 -10.00 -33.62 7.73
C GLN A 5 -10.12 -32.18 7.26
N GLY A 6 -11.02 -31.45 7.91
CA GLY A 6 -11.01 -30.00 7.90
C GLY A 6 -9.73 -29.53 8.58
N GLY A 7 -8.75 -29.13 7.77
CA GLY A 7 -7.60 -28.36 8.22
C GLY A 7 -7.98 -26.88 8.25
N VAL A 8 -7.90 -26.27 9.44
CA VAL A 8 -7.96 -24.82 9.60
C VAL A 8 -6.87 -24.21 8.73
N ARG A 9 -7.24 -23.49 7.65
CA ARG A 9 -6.30 -22.77 6.78
C ARG A 9 -5.51 -21.77 7.65
N GLY A 10 -4.23 -22.05 7.83
CA GLY A 10 -3.29 -21.12 8.44
C GLY A 10 -3.27 -19.81 7.66
N SER A 11 -3.02 -18.70 8.36
CA SER A 11 -2.89 -17.37 7.77
C SER A 11 -1.73 -17.34 6.77
N ASN A 12 -2.03 -17.51 5.48
CA ASN A 12 -1.06 -17.36 4.40
C ASN A 12 -0.55 -15.91 4.37
N LEU A 13 0.76 -15.73 4.51
CA LEU A 13 1.41 -14.42 4.56
C LEU A 13 2.08 -14.15 3.21
N ALA A 14 1.61 -13.14 2.47
CA ALA A 14 2.27 -12.73 1.21
C ALA A 14 3.27 -11.59 1.48
N ILE A 15 4.51 -11.72 1.04
CA ILE A 15 5.46 -10.59 1.09
C ILE A 15 5.21 -9.74 -0.17
N HIS A 16 4.73 -8.51 0.01
CA HIS A 16 4.27 -7.66 -1.09
C HIS A 16 5.16 -6.42 -1.25
N ALA A 17 5.62 -6.14 -2.46
CA ALA A 17 6.26 -4.86 -2.78
C ALA A 17 5.23 -3.71 -2.71
N PRO A 18 5.41 -2.69 -1.85
CA PRO A 18 4.48 -1.55 -1.81
C PRO A 18 4.60 -0.77 -3.11
N LEU A 19 3.54 -0.73 -3.92
CA LEU A 19 3.60 -0.14 -5.28
C LEU A 19 3.14 1.31 -5.38
N ALA A 20 2.92 1.98 -4.26
CA ALA A 20 2.93 3.44 -4.17
C ALA A 20 3.26 3.81 -2.72
N PRO A 21 3.97 4.93 -2.47
CA PRO A 21 3.97 5.49 -1.12
C PRO A 21 2.51 5.70 -0.67
N PRO A 22 2.15 5.40 0.59
CA PRO A 22 0.89 5.89 1.15
C PRO A 22 0.81 7.38 0.85
N CYS A 23 -0.31 7.91 0.35
CA CYS A 23 -0.39 9.31 -0.08
C CYS A 23 0.06 10.30 1.01
N GLU A 24 -0.01 9.92 2.29
CA GLU A 24 0.49 10.68 3.43
C GLU A 24 2.03 10.81 3.46
N ARG A 25 2.76 9.83 2.91
CA ARG A 25 4.21 9.91 2.64
C ARG A 25 4.51 10.88 1.50
N VAL A 26 3.61 11.01 0.51
CA VAL A 26 3.68 12.04 -0.53
C VAL A 26 3.37 13.42 0.06
N GLU A 27 2.49 13.54 1.06
CA GLU A 27 2.23 14.80 1.78
C GLU A 27 3.42 15.28 2.64
N LEU A 28 4.20 14.35 3.21
CA LEU A 28 5.43 14.68 3.93
C LEU A 28 6.51 15.21 2.97
N GLU A 29 6.63 14.64 1.77
CA GLU A 29 7.54 15.14 0.73
C GLU A 29 7.02 16.44 0.08
N SER A 30 5.71 16.58 -0.12
CA SER A 30 5.09 17.79 -0.70
C SER A 30 5.21 19.02 0.21
N LYS A 31 5.25 18.84 1.53
CA LYS A 31 5.60 19.92 2.47
C LYS A 31 7.02 20.44 2.22
N GLY A 32 7.96 19.57 1.87
CA GLY A 32 9.31 19.96 1.43
C GLY A 32 9.31 20.74 0.11
N LEU A 33 8.54 20.29 -0.89
CA LEU A 33 8.39 21.00 -2.17
C LEU A 33 7.66 22.35 -2.03
N SER A 34 6.67 22.47 -1.13
CA SER A 34 5.94 23.71 -0.87
C SER A 34 6.83 24.82 -0.30
N LYS A 35 7.89 24.44 0.44
CA LYS A 35 8.90 25.36 0.97
C LYS A 35 9.75 25.95 -0.16
N ASN A 36 10.15 25.11 -1.11
CA ASN A 36 10.89 25.53 -2.31
C ASN A 36 10.03 26.38 -3.26
N ILE A 37 8.71 26.12 -3.33
CA ILE A 37 7.77 26.94 -4.11
C ILE A 37 7.57 28.33 -3.47
N LYS A 38 7.50 28.42 -2.14
CA LYS A 38 7.42 29.71 -1.42
C LYS A 38 8.66 30.59 -1.65
N GLU A 39 9.85 30.00 -1.59
CA GLU A 39 11.10 30.72 -1.88
C GLU A 39 11.15 31.22 -3.34
N SER A 40 10.54 30.48 -4.27
CA SER A 40 10.43 30.90 -5.67
C SER A 40 9.40 32.01 -5.92
N SER A 41 8.29 32.04 -5.17
CA SER A 41 7.26 33.09 -5.29
C SER A 41 7.72 34.44 -4.71
N ASP A 42 8.55 34.40 -3.66
CA ASP A 42 9.12 35.63 -3.07
C ASP A 42 10.15 36.29 -4.01
N PHE A 43 10.79 35.51 -4.89
CA PHE A 43 11.70 36.01 -5.92
C PHE A 43 10.97 36.75 -7.06
N VAL A 44 9.76 36.31 -7.41
CA VAL A 44 8.95 36.85 -8.53
C VAL A 44 8.31 38.20 -8.21
N ASN A 45 8.08 38.52 -6.92
CA ASN A 45 7.46 39.79 -6.51
C ASN A 45 8.40 41.01 -6.51
N SER A 46 9.65 40.87 -6.99
CA SER A 46 10.67 41.93 -6.94
C SER A 46 10.82 42.79 -8.20
N ARG A 47 10.05 42.55 -9.27
CA ARG A 47 10.13 43.37 -10.50
C ARG A 47 8.75 43.73 -11.06
N SER A 48 8.40 44.99 -10.90
CA SER A 48 7.26 45.67 -11.52
C SER A 48 7.58 46.21 -12.92
N GLU A 49 6.50 46.51 -13.66
CA GLU A 49 6.37 47.36 -14.87
C GLU A 49 6.41 46.61 -16.23
N THR A 50 5.43 46.70 -17.16
CA THR A 50 4.31 47.63 -17.38
C THR A 50 3.18 47.02 -18.26
N LYS A 51 1.95 47.38 -17.88
CA LYS A 51 0.73 47.81 -18.61
C LYS A 51 0.14 47.08 -19.84
N ASN A 52 -1.20 46.95 -19.74
CA ASN A 52 -2.25 46.74 -20.75
C ASN A 52 -2.58 45.32 -21.26
N LEU A 53 -3.25 44.58 -20.37
CA LEU A 53 -4.42 43.76 -20.70
C LEU A 53 -5.38 43.79 -19.49
N GLU A 54 -6.11 44.90 -19.34
CA GLU A 54 -7.01 45.15 -18.21
C GLU A 54 -8.39 44.46 -18.30
N ASN A 55 -8.67 43.69 -19.36
CA ASN A 55 -9.95 42.94 -19.47
C ASN A 55 -9.84 41.44 -19.13
N LYS A 56 -8.78 41.00 -18.43
CA LYS A 56 -8.62 39.60 -17.99
C LYS A 56 -8.31 39.43 -16.49
N LYS A 57 -8.32 40.51 -15.71
CA LYS A 57 -7.99 40.49 -14.27
C LYS A 57 -9.16 40.05 -13.38
N ASP A 58 -10.41 40.27 -13.78
CA ASP A 58 -11.58 39.88 -12.96
C ASP A 58 -11.95 38.40 -13.11
N SER A 59 -11.53 37.75 -14.20
CA SER A 59 -11.73 36.30 -14.40
C SER A 59 -10.67 35.46 -13.68
N ILE A 60 -9.49 36.01 -13.42
CA ILE A 60 -8.35 35.28 -12.83
C ILE A 60 -8.29 35.50 -11.30
N LYS A 61 -8.67 36.68 -10.78
CA LYS A 61 -8.77 36.91 -9.33
C LYS A 61 -9.86 36.08 -8.63
N ASN A 62 -10.91 35.69 -9.35
CA ASN A 62 -11.98 34.83 -8.80
C ASN A 62 -11.62 33.33 -8.78
N ILE A 63 -10.49 32.94 -9.37
CA ILE A 63 -10.02 31.54 -9.37
C ILE A 63 -8.93 31.33 -8.29
N GLU A 64 -8.20 32.39 -7.89
CA GLU A 64 -7.06 32.28 -6.95
C GLU A 64 -7.39 32.40 -5.45
N SER A 65 -8.66 32.35 -5.05
CA SER A 65 -9.01 32.41 -3.61
C SER A 65 -10.21 31.57 -3.18
N LYS A 66 -10.71 30.68 -4.05
CA LYS A 66 -11.66 29.63 -3.65
C LYS A 66 -10.89 28.34 -3.33
N ASN A 67 -10.57 28.20 -2.05
CA ASN A 67 -10.30 26.94 -1.36
C ASN A 67 -9.22 26.04 -1.99
N ILE A 68 -7.96 26.44 -1.85
CA ILE A 68 -6.93 25.46 -1.46
C ILE A 68 -7.14 25.24 0.04
N GLU A 69 -8.26 24.62 0.40
CA GLU A 69 -8.37 23.97 1.69
C GLU A 69 -7.31 22.88 1.69
N SER A 70 -6.46 22.87 2.72
CA SER A 70 -5.67 21.70 3.05
C SER A 70 -6.55 20.48 2.85
N ILE A 71 -6.20 19.61 1.91
CA ILE A 71 -6.89 18.34 1.70
C ILE A 71 -6.63 17.55 2.99
N THR A 72 -7.49 17.74 3.98
CA THR A 72 -7.58 16.87 5.14
C THR A 72 -7.87 15.50 4.54
N CYS A 73 -7.01 14.53 4.83
CA CYS A 73 -6.88 13.31 4.04
C CYS A 73 -8.12 12.38 4.05
N ILE A 74 -9.24 12.85 4.57
CA ILE A 74 -10.53 12.18 4.62
C ILE A 74 -11.59 13.29 4.64
N ASP A 75 -12.29 13.49 3.53
CA ASP A 75 -13.46 14.36 3.54
C ASP A 75 -14.59 13.66 4.31
N SER A 76 -14.86 14.18 5.50
CA SER A 76 -15.84 13.66 6.45
C SER A 76 -17.23 13.47 5.82
N THR A 77 -17.59 14.29 4.82
CA THR A 77 -18.89 14.19 4.15
C THR A 77 -19.08 12.89 3.36
N ASN A 78 -18.01 12.28 2.84
CA ASN A 78 -18.09 11.08 1.99
C ASN A 78 -17.96 9.75 2.77
N LEU A 79 -17.51 9.79 4.02
CA LEU A 79 -17.42 8.61 4.90
C LEU A 79 -18.74 8.18 5.54
N LYS A 80 -19.77 9.03 5.53
CA LYS A 80 -21.12 8.65 6.00
C LYS A 80 -21.66 7.43 5.27
N ASN A 81 -21.33 7.32 3.99
CA ASN A 81 -21.70 6.15 3.21
C ASN A 81 -20.90 4.92 3.64
N LEU A 82 -19.70 5.04 4.20
CA LEU A 82 -18.82 3.93 4.56
C LEU A 82 -19.11 3.29 5.93
N GLY A 83 -20.19 3.71 6.60
CA GLY A 83 -20.55 3.22 7.94
C GLY A 83 -19.74 3.86 9.06
N PHE A 84 -18.96 4.90 8.77
CA PHE A 84 -18.27 5.70 9.78
C PHE A 84 -19.14 6.89 10.15
N ASN A 85 -19.69 6.88 11.37
CA ASN A 85 -20.58 7.93 11.86
C ASN A 85 -19.77 9.14 12.34
N ILE A 86 -20.21 10.34 11.96
CA ILE A 86 -19.63 11.63 12.40
C ILE A 86 -20.67 12.30 13.28
N ASP A 87 -20.42 12.31 14.57
CA ASP A 87 -21.39 12.83 15.54
C ASP A 87 -21.49 14.36 15.53
N SER A 88 -20.53 15.09 14.93
CA SER A 88 -20.73 16.51 14.63
C SER A 88 -19.73 17.01 13.59
N ILE A 89 -20.15 17.95 12.75
CA ILE A 89 -19.31 18.66 11.76
C ILE A 89 -18.11 19.40 12.43
N LYS A 90 -18.09 19.50 13.77
CA LYS A 90 -17.03 20.13 14.56
C LYS A 90 -16.04 19.16 15.21
N THR A 91 -16.30 17.85 15.23
CA THR A 91 -15.39 16.86 15.83
C THR A 91 -15.14 15.73 14.84
N GLN A 92 -13.92 15.68 14.28
CA GLN A 92 -13.41 14.66 13.36
C GLN A 92 -13.23 13.29 14.06
N ASN A 93 -14.28 12.75 14.65
CA ASN A 93 -14.26 11.42 15.25
C ASN A 93 -14.85 10.42 14.25
N LEU A 94 -14.01 9.48 13.80
CA LEU A 94 -14.40 8.35 12.98
C LEU A 94 -14.84 7.20 13.88
N THR A 95 -15.95 6.54 13.56
CA THR A 95 -16.47 5.39 14.31
C THR A 95 -16.60 4.17 13.38
N ILE A 96 -16.38 2.95 13.86
CA ILE A 96 -16.57 1.74 13.03
C ILE A 96 -18.05 1.37 13.03
N ALA A 97 -18.64 1.10 11.87
CA ALA A 97 -20.01 0.63 11.78
C ALA A 97 -20.19 -0.65 12.61
N THR A 98 -21.30 -0.75 13.36
CA THR A 98 -21.64 -1.91 14.20
C THR A 98 -21.36 -3.28 13.56
N PRO A 99 -21.72 -3.56 12.29
CA PRO A 99 -21.45 -4.87 11.70
C PRO A 99 -19.96 -5.22 11.53
N TYR A 100 -19.05 -4.23 11.62
CA TYR A 100 -17.62 -4.40 11.35
C TYR A 100 -16.71 -4.22 12.57
N ILE A 101 -17.28 -3.88 13.74
CA ILE A 101 -16.49 -3.63 14.96
C ILE A 101 -15.65 -4.86 15.35
N ASN A 102 -16.18 -6.06 15.16
CA ASN A 102 -15.52 -7.30 15.56
C ASN A 102 -14.47 -7.80 14.55
N GLU A 103 -14.46 -7.28 13.32
CA GLU A 103 -13.49 -7.67 12.29
C GLU A 103 -12.36 -6.65 12.13
N LEU A 104 -12.53 -5.41 12.63
CA LEU A 104 -11.58 -4.31 12.43
C LEU A 104 -10.87 -3.89 13.72
N ASP A 105 -9.56 -3.65 13.61
CA ASP A 105 -8.79 -3.09 14.71
C ASP A 105 -9.15 -1.62 14.93
N SER A 106 -9.45 -1.21 16.16
CA SER A 106 -9.82 0.19 16.46
C SER A 106 -8.72 1.20 16.11
N ARG A 107 -7.45 0.76 16.01
CA ARG A 107 -6.32 1.60 15.59
C ARG A 107 -6.50 2.15 14.18
N ILE A 108 -7.32 1.54 13.31
CA ILE A 108 -7.59 2.09 11.98
C ILE A 108 -8.20 3.49 12.01
N LEU A 109 -8.85 3.87 13.11
CA LEU A 109 -9.52 5.16 13.23
C LEU A 109 -8.57 6.30 13.59
N SER A 110 -7.49 5.99 14.31
CA SER A 110 -6.64 6.99 14.96
C SER A 110 -5.16 6.88 14.61
N GLN A 111 -4.72 5.76 14.03
CA GLN A 111 -3.31 5.48 13.78
C GLN A 111 -3.04 5.13 12.31
N ILE A 112 -2.00 5.75 11.78
CA ILE A 112 -1.45 5.41 10.46
C ILE A 112 -0.58 4.17 10.63
N TYR A 113 -0.84 3.15 9.82
CA TYR A 113 0.03 1.98 9.79
C TYR A 113 1.41 2.37 9.25
N THR A 114 2.46 2.01 9.99
CA THR A 114 3.84 2.18 9.55
C THR A 114 4.58 0.86 9.69
N PRO A 115 5.23 0.36 8.62
CA PRO A 115 6.08 -0.83 8.74
C PRO A 115 7.19 -0.60 9.77
N PRO A 116 7.57 -1.61 10.57
CA PRO A 116 8.66 -1.48 11.54
C PRO A 116 9.96 -1.04 10.86
N GLN A 117 10.59 0.00 11.41
CA GLN A 117 11.86 0.54 10.90
C GLN A 117 13.05 0.11 11.76
N THR A 118 14.24 0.15 11.18
CA THR A 118 15.51 -0.12 11.88
C THR A 118 16.42 1.10 11.95
N ASN A 119 15.95 2.27 11.52
CA ASN A 119 16.68 3.53 11.61
C ASN A 119 16.56 4.08 13.04
N PRO A 120 17.62 4.70 13.61
CA PRO A 120 17.56 5.32 14.93
C PRO A 120 16.36 6.28 15.07
N PRO A 121 15.65 6.28 16.20
CA PRO A 121 15.95 5.58 17.46
C PRO A 121 15.55 4.09 17.47
N HIS A 122 14.92 3.57 16.41
CA HIS A 122 14.55 2.17 16.31
C HIS A 122 15.76 1.28 16.00
N SER A 123 15.65 -0.01 16.34
CA SER A 123 16.70 -0.97 16.03
C SER A 123 16.13 -2.36 15.78
N LYS A 124 16.87 -3.17 15.01
CA LYS A 124 16.54 -4.58 14.78
C LYS A 124 16.38 -5.37 16.09
N ARG A 125 17.20 -5.07 17.10
CA ARG A 125 17.15 -5.75 18.40
C ARG A 125 15.84 -5.48 19.12
N GLU A 126 15.42 -4.22 19.18
CA GLU A 126 14.17 -3.84 19.84
C GLU A 126 12.95 -4.37 19.07
N ASN A 127 12.99 -4.38 17.73
CA ASN A 127 11.94 -5.01 16.93
C ASN A 127 11.80 -6.52 17.20
N LEU A 128 12.92 -7.25 17.31
CA LEU A 128 12.89 -8.69 17.62
C LEU A 128 12.39 -8.96 19.05
N LYS A 129 12.77 -8.13 20.02
CA LYS A 129 12.21 -8.22 21.38
C LYS A 129 10.71 -7.99 21.39
N TYR A 130 10.23 -6.97 20.66
CA TYR A 130 8.82 -6.68 20.55
C TYR A 130 8.06 -7.82 19.86
N ALA A 131 8.58 -8.36 18.76
CA ALA A 131 8.02 -9.53 18.10
C ALA A 131 7.92 -10.74 19.04
N MET A 132 8.98 -11.04 19.80
CA MET A 132 8.98 -12.11 20.80
C MET A 132 7.96 -11.87 21.92
N LYS A 133 7.79 -10.61 22.35
CA LYS A 133 6.75 -10.24 23.31
C LYS A 133 5.35 -10.55 22.75
N LEU A 134 5.05 -10.12 21.52
CA LEU A 134 3.77 -10.41 20.88
C LEU A 134 3.48 -11.92 20.78
N LEU A 135 4.50 -12.71 20.44
CA LEU A 135 4.37 -14.17 20.40
C LEU A 135 4.05 -14.75 21.79
N LYS A 136 4.78 -14.33 22.83
CA LYS A 136 4.53 -14.76 24.21
C LYS A 136 3.15 -14.37 24.72
N ASP A 137 2.71 -13.14 24.43
CA ASP A 137 1.40 -12.63 24.81
C ASP A 137 0.25 -13.45 24.16
N ARG A 138 0.56 -14.21 23.09
CA ARG A 138 -0.37 -15.14 22.41
C ARG A 138 -0.15 -16.61 22.79
N GLY A 139 0.63 -16.88 23.83
CA GLY A 139 0.86 -18.23 24.35
C GLY A 139 1.94 -19.04 23.63
N PHE A 140 2.70 -18.42 22.72
CA PHE A 140 3.86 -19.08 22.12
C PHE A 140 5.05 -19.07 23.10
N TYR A 141 5.86 -20.13 23.07
CA TYR A 141 7.03 -20.24 23.94
C TYR A 141 8.20 -20.91 23.23
N ILE A 142 9.42 -20.68 23.73
CA ILE A 142 10.64 -21.30 23.18
C ILE A 142 10.98 -22.54 24.02
N LYS A 143 11.25 -23.65 23.34
CA LYS A 143 11.84 -24.86 23.92
C LYS A 143 12.91 -25.37 22.95
N ASN A 144 14.11 -25.68 23.45
CA ASN A 144 15.23 -26.19 22.64
C ASN A 144 15.54 -25.32 21.40
N ASN A 145 15.56 -23.99 21.55
CA ASN A 145 15.75 -23.01 20.47
C ASN A 145 14.68 -23.03 19.35
N GLN A 146 13.54 -23.68 19.57
CA GLN A 146 12.42 -23.69 18.64
C GLN A 146 11.16 -23.10 19.30
N LEU A 147 10.37 -22.36 18.53
CA LEU A 147 9.11 -21.79 18.95
C LEU A 147 8.00 -22.84 18.86
N TYR A 148 7.17 -22.91 19.90
CA TYR A 148 6.00 -23.77 19.99
C TYR A 148 4.74 -22.94 20.22
N ASN A 149 3.61 -23.39 19.69
CA ASN A 149 2.30 -22.82 20.00
C ASN A 149 1.77 -23.34 21.36
N SER A 150 0.59 -22.86 21.76
CA SER A 150 -0.08 -23.28 22.99
C SER A 150 -0.53 -24.74 23.00
N GLN A 151 -0.59 -25.39 21.83
CA GLN A 151 -0.86 -26.82 21.65
C GLN A 151 0.40 -27.70 21.68
N HIS A 152 1.57 -27.13 21.99
CA HIS A 152 2.87 -27.82 22.01
C HIS A 152 3.35 -28.33 20.64
N GLU A 153 2.90 -27.69 19.55
CA GLU A 153 3.36 -27.99 18.20
C GLU A 153 4.49 -27.02 17.80
N PRO A 154 5.59 -27.52 17.22
CA PRO A 154 6.68 -26.68 16.75
C PRO A 154 6.23 -25.83 15.55
N ILE A 155 6.59 -24.55 15.55
CA ILE A 155 6.29 -23.63 14.45
C ILE A 155 7.44 -23.65 13.45
N SER A 156 7.10 -23.82 12.18
CA SER A 156 8.00 -23.68 11.03
C SER A 156 7.21 -23.22 9.81
N PHE A 157 7.87 -22.53 8.90
CA PHE A 157 7.27 -22.07 7.65
C PHE A 157 8.12 -22.46 6.44
N SER A 158 7.48 -22.51 5.28
CA SER A 158 8.14 -22.53 3.98
C SER A 158 7.86 -21.23 3.20
N ILE A 159 8.85 -20.76 2.44
CA ILE A 159 8.68 -19.70 1.46
C ILE A 159 8.90 -20.27 0.06
N LEU A 160 7.86 -20.21 -0.77
CA LEU A 160 7.88 -20.67 -2.15
C LEU A 160 8.36 -19.54 -3.05
N LEU A 161 9.36 -19.81 -3.88
CA LEU A 161 9.99 -18.87 -4.80
C LEU A 161 10.16 -19.51 -6.19
N ASN A 162 10.17 -18.67 -7.23
CA ASN A 162 10.48 -19.07 -8.61
C ASN A 162 11.70 -18.34 -9.19
N SER A 163 12.44 -17.59 -8.35
CA SER A 163 13.57 -16.78 -8.79
C SER A 163 14.71 -16.82 -7.76
N PRO A 164 15.94 -17.21 -8.17
CA PRO A 164 17.13 -17.13 -7.31
C PRO A 164 17.44 -15.70 -6.81
N LEU A 165 16.96 -14.67 -7.52
CA LEU A 165 17.11 -13.28 -7.09
C LEU A 165 16.38 -13.04 -5.77
N PHE A 166 15.15 -13.54 -5.64
CA PHE A 166 14.36 -13.39 -4.41
C PHE A 166 14.87 -14.28 -3.28
N GLU A 167 15.53 -15.41 -3.59
CA GLU A 167 16.17 -16.25 -2.57
C GLU A 167 17.18 -15.43 -1.75
N ARG A 168 18.06 -14.66 -2.43
CA ARG A 168 19.05 -13.79 -1.77
C ARG A 168 18.40 -12.72 -0.91
N ILE A 169 17.29 -12.17 -1.40
CA ILE A 169 16.54 -11.10 -0.74
C ILE A 169 15.90 -11.58 0.57
N VAL A 170 15.43 -12.82 0.64
CA VAL A 170 14.73 -13.34 1.83
C VAL A 170 15.67 -13.94 2.88
N LEU A 171 16.96 -14.10 2.61
CA LEU A 171 17.94 -14.61 3.57
C LEU A 171 17.99 -13.82 4.90
N PRO A 172 17.96 -12.47 4.92
CA PRO A 172 17.87 -11.71 6.16
C PRO A 172 16.57 -11.99 6.93
N PHE A 173 15.46 -12.20 6.23
CA PHE A 173 14.18 -12.56 6.83
C PHE A 173 14.25 -13.94 7.51
N LYS A 174 14.79 -14.95 6.80
CA LYS A 174 15.08 -16.28 7.37
C LYS A 174 15.94 -16.20 8.63
N LYS A 175 17.02 -15.42 8.59
CA LYS A 175 17.93 -15.24 9.74
C LYS A 175 17.22 -14.61 10.94
N ASN A 176 16.35 -13.63 10.70
CA ASN A 176 15.61 -12.95 11.76
C ASN A 176 14.55 -13.88 12.39
N LEU A 177 13.84 -14.68 11.59
CA LEU A 177 12.91 -15.70 12.10
C LEU A 177 13.62 -16.77 12.93
N ALA A 178 14.81 -17.20 12.53
CA ALA A 178 15.61 -18.15 13.30
C ALA A 178 15.99 -17.62 14.70
N ILE A 179 16.21 -16.32 14.86
CA ILE A 179 16.44 -15.70 16.19
C ILE A 179 15.19 -15.82 17.07
N LEU A 180 13.99 -15.80 16.48
CA LEU A 180 12.73 -16.01 17.18
C LEU A 180 12.40 -17.50 17.41
N GLY A 181 13.31 -18.41 17.02
CA GLY A 181 13.10 -19.85 17.10
C GLY A 181 12.19 -20.42 16.01
N ILE A 182 11.99 -19.69 14.90
CA ILE A 182 11.11 -20.09 13.79
C ILE A 182 11.98 -20.49 12.59
N PRO A 183 12.13 -21.79 12.29
CA PRO A 183 12.78 -22.23 11.06
C PRO A 183 11.97 -21.82 9.82
N LEU A 184 12.65 -21.23 8.83
CA LEU A 184 12.10 -20.92 7.51
C LEU A 184 12.82 -21.73 6.43
N GLN A 185 12.10 -22.61 5.74
CA GLN A 185 12.57 -23.34 4.58
C GLN A 185 12.35 -22.50 3.32
N ILE A 186 13.35 -22.39 2.45
CA ILE A 186 13.21 -21.74 1.14
C ILE A 186 13.02 -22.86 0.11
N ILE A 187 11.93 -22.80 -0.65
CA ILE A 187 11.60 -23.76 -1.69
C ILE A 187 11.67 -23.02 -3.02
N LEU A 188 12.72 -23.27 -3.80
CA LEU A 188 12.89 -22.72 -5.13
C LEU A 188 12.43 -23.75 -6.17
N VAL A 189 11.43 -23.40 -6.98
CA VAL A 189 10.87 -24.26 -8.03
C VAL A 189 10.87 -23.55 -9.39
N ASP A 190 10.64 -24.31 -10.47
CA ASP A 190 10.41 -23.72 -11.78
C ASP A 190 9.08 -22.93 -11.85
N SER A 191 8.93 -22.09 -12.88
CA SER A 191 7.75 -21.22 -13.02
C SER A 191 6.44 -21.98 -13.15
N THR A 192 6.43 -23.18 -13.76
CA THR A 192 5.21 -23.97 -13.95
C THR A 192 4.74 -24.56 -12.62
N GLN A 193 5.65 -25.13 -11.83
CA GLN A 193 5.36 -25.60 -10.48
C GLN A 193 4.93 -24.45 -9.58
N TYR A 194 5.61 -23.31 -9.64
CA TYR A 194 5.25 -22.13 -8.86
C TYR A 194 3.81 -21.69 -9.16
N GLU A 195 3.46 -21.48 -10.43
CA GLU A 195 2.12 -21.06 -10.82
C GLU A 195 1.06 -22.08 -10.41
N ASN A 196 1.32 -23.38 -10.56
CA ASN A 196 0.37 -24.42 -10.14
C ASN A 196 0.14 -24.42 -8.62
N ARG A 197 1.20 -24.30 -7.82
CA ARG A 197 1.09 -24.24 -6.36
C ARG A 197 0.40 -22.96 -5.90
N VAL A 198 0.76 -21.81 -6.48
CA VAL A 198 0.14 -20.52 -6.17
C VAL A 198 -1.35 -20.49 -6.56
N LYS A 199 -1.72 -21.02 -7.73
CA LYS A 199 -3.13 -21.11 -8.16
C LYS A 199 -3.99 -21.95 -7.21
N ASN A 200 -3.39 -22.95 -6.57
CA ASN A 200 -4.06 -23.84 -5.63
C ASN A 200 -3.91 -23.41 -4.16
N PHE A 201 -3.29 -22.25 -3.90
CA PHE A 201 -2.98 -21.76 -2.55
C PHE A 201 -2.14 -22.75 -1.71
N ASP A 202 -1.27 -23.53 -2.36
CA ASP A 202 -0.34 -24.48 -1.73
C ASP A 202 1.01 -23.80 -1.43
N PHE A 203 1.01 -22.96 -0.39
CA PHE A 203 2.19 -22.27 0.13
C PHE A 203 1.89 -21.72 1.53
N ASP A 204 2.92 -21.57 2.37
CA ASP A 204 2.78 -20.78 3.61
C ASP A 204 3.07 -19.29 3.33
N ILE A 205 4.19 -19.04 2.63
CA ILE A 205 4.68 -17.71 2.27
C ILE A 205 5.09 -17.68 0.80
N ILE A 206 4.76 -16.60 0.11
CA ILE A 206 5.27 -16.27 -1.23
C ILE A 206 5.81 -14.85 -1.26
N VAL A 207 6.62 -14.54 -2.27
CA VAL A 207 6.85 -13.15 -2.69
C VAL A 207 5.94 -12.86 -3.86
N GLY A 208 4.97 -11.98 -3.66
CA GLY A 208 3.89 -11.74 -4.60
C GLY A 208 3.70 -10.27 -4.96
N VAL A 209 3.25 -10.02 -6.18
CA VAL A 209 2.84 -8.68 -6.63
C VAL A 209 1.36 -8.71 -6.97
N VAL A 210 0.58 -7.92 -6.24
CA VAL A 210 -0.77 -7.47 -6.60
C VAL A 210 -0.61 -6.10 -7.27
N PRO A 211 -0.68 -6.01 -8.61
CA PRO A 211 -0.45 -4.75 -9.31
C PRO A 211 -1.62 -3.79 -9.04
N GLN A 212 -1.29 -2.56 -8.66
CA GLN A 212 -2.27 -1.49 -8.45
C GLN A 212 -2.12 -0.43 -9.55
N SER A 213 -3.25 0.03 -10.07
CA SER A 213 -3.29 1.13 -11.03
C SER A 213 -3.48 2.47 -10.32
N LEU A 214 -3.35 3.58 -11.05
CA LEU A 214 -3.67 4.91 -10.54
C LEU A 214 -5.18 5.15 -10.43
N PHE A 215 -5.99 4.26 -11.01
CA PHE A 215 -7.44 4.31 -10.92
C PHE A 215 -8.05 2.93 -10.59
N PRO A 216 -7.75 2.36 -9.40
CA PRO A 216 -8.12 0.99 -9.08
C PRO A 216 -9.63 0.72 -9.14
N GLY A 217 -10.08 -0.28 -9.89
CA GLY A 217 -11.49 -0.56 -10.20
C GLY A 217 -11.90 -2.00 -9.92
N ASN A 218 -12.61 -2.62 -10.87
CA ASN A 218 -13.22 -3.95 -10.69
C ASN A 218 -12.20 -5.05 -10.35
N GLU A 219 -10.92 -4.88 -10.71
CA GLU A 219 -9.86 -5.84 -10.38
C GLU A 219 -9.66 -6.03 -8.88
N GLN A 220 -10.08 -5.06 -8.04
CA GLN A 220 -10.01 -5.19 -6.59
C GLN A 220 -10.84 -6.37 -6.06
N ASP A 221 -11.92 -6.75 -6.77
CA ASP A 221 -12.72 -7.93 -6.45
C ASP A 221 -11.88 -9.22 -6.55
N PHE A 222 -11.10 -9.36 -7.61
CA PHE A 222 -10.23 -10.52 -7.83
C PHE A 222 -9.02 -10.57 -6.86
N PHE A 223 -8.68 -9.42 -6.26
CA PHE A 223 -7.54 -9.26 -5.38
C PHE A 223 -7.90 -9.45 -3.91
N PHE A 224 -9.07 -8.97 -3.48
CA PHE A 224 -9.36 -8.78 -2.05
C PHE A 224 -10.75 -9.20 -1.60
N SER A 225 -11.66 -9.58 -2.51
CA SER A 225 -13.01 -10.00 -2.09
C SER A 225 -12.97 -11.32 -1.33
N SER A 226 -13.93 -11.50 -0.42
CA SER A 226 -14.19 -12.79 0.24
C SER A 226 -14.49 -13.91 -0.75
N HIS A 227 -15.13 -13.60 -1.88
CA HIS A 227 -15.39 -14.60 -2.93
C HIS A 227 -14.09 -15.10 -3.59
N SER A 228 -13.15 -14.19 -3.86
CA SER A 228 -11.87 -14.53 -4.50
C SER A 228 -10.95 -15.38 -3.61
N ARG A 229 -11.16 -15.42 -2.28
CA ARG A 229 -10.35 -16.23 -1.34
C ARG A 229 -10.32 -17.72 -1.70
N ASP A 230 -11.45 -18.27 -2.12
CA ASP A 230 -11.59 -19.70 -2.40
C ASP A 230 -11.62 -19.98 -3.92
N MET A 231 -11.42 -18.95 -4.74
CA MET A 231 -11.33 -19.07 -6.18
C MET A 231 -9.91 -19.47 -6.60
N ASN A 232 -9.75 -20.70 -7.09
CA ASN A 232 -8.47 -21.15 -7.61
C ASN A 232 -7.95 -20.23 -8.72
N GLY A 233 -6.69 -19.84 -8.60
CA GLY A 233 -6.03 -18.91 -9.51
C GLY A 233 -6.34 -17.43 -9.28
N SER A 234 -7.12 -17.09 -8.24
CA SER A 234 -7.26 -15.69 -7.85
C SER A 234 -5.94 -15.07 -7.40
N ARG A 235 -5.93 -13.74 -7.32
CA ARG A 235 -4.80 -12.97 -6.78
C ARG A 235 -5.00 -12.59 -5.32
N ASN A 236 -6.03 -13.13 -4.68
CA ASN A 236 -6.22 -13.04 -3.23
C ASN A 236 -5.31 -14.04 -2.50
N PHE A 237 -4.01 -13.83 -2.66
CA PHE A 237 -2.98 -14.73 -2.15
C PHE A 237 -2.98 -14.87 -0.63
N SER A 238 -3.37 -13.80 0.07
CA SER A 238 -3.43 -13.76 1.53
C SER A 238 -4.76 -14.24 2.11
N GLY A 239 -5.74 -14.60 1.26
CA GLY A 239 -7.05 -15.10 1.68
C GLY A 239 -7.89 -14.06 2.44
N VAL A 240 -7.87 -12.80 2.01
CA VAL A 240 -8.73 -11.72 2.52
C VAL A 240 -10.18 -12.16 2.47
N ASN A 241 -10.89 -12.00 3.59
CA ASN A 241 -12.28 -12.39 3.75
C ASN A 241 -12.93 -11.53 4.83
N LEU A 242 -13.23 -10.29 4.46
CA LEU A 242 -13.73 -9.24 5.34
C LEU A 242 -14.97 -8.60 4.71
N LYS A 243 -16.06 -8.53 5.47
CA LYS A 243 -17.33 -7.99 4.97
C LYS A 243 -17.23 -6.49 4.69
N SER A 244 -16.41 -5.77 5.46
CA SER A 244 -16.09 -4.37 5.18
C SER A 244 -15.42 -4.19 3.82
N ILE A 245 -14.44 -5.03 3.48
CA ILE A 245 -13.76 -4.96 2.18
C ILE A 245 -14.73 -5.27 1.04
N ASP A 246 -15.57 -6.30 1.16
CA ASP A 246 -16.58 -6.62 0.14
C ASP A 246 -17.54 -5.44 -0.11
N LEU A 247 -18.01 -4.81 0.96
CA LEU A 247 -18.86 -3.62 0.86
C LEU A 247 -18.13 -2.46 0.17
N LEU A 248 -16.86 -2.23 0.51
CA LEU A 248 -16.07 -1.16 -0.10
C LEU A 248 -15.86 -1.41 -1.60
N ILE A 249 -15.60 -2.65 -2.01
CA ILE A 249 -15.48 -3.04 -3.42
C ILE A 249 -16.81 -2.81 -4.16
N ASP A 250 -17.94 -3.23 -3.59
CA ASP A 250 -19.27 -2.99 -4.19
C ASP A 250 -19.53 -1.49 -4.41
N ARG A 251 -19.18 -0.66 -3.42
CA ARG A 251 -19.31 0.81 -3.55
C ARG A 251 -18.33 1.39 -4.56
N LEU A 252 -17.10 0.90 -4.60
CA LEU A 252 -16.08 1.34 -5.55
C LEU A 252 -16.56 1.17 -6.99
N ASN A 253 -17.23 0.04 -7.27
CA ASN A 253 -17.74 -0.30 -8.60
C ASN A 253 -18.96 0.53 -9.01
N LYS A 254 -19.74 1.05 -8.06
CA LYS A 254 -20.94 1.86 -8.31
C LYS A 254 -20.68 3.37 -8.31
N THR A 255 -19.55 3.80 -7.75
CA THR A 255 -19.24 5.22 -7.56
C THR A 255 -18.72 5.86 -8.85
N GLN A 256 -19.29 7.00 -9.22
CA GLN A 256 -18.81 7.85 -10.33
C GLN A 256 -18.13 9.14 -9.84
N ASP A 257 -18.22 9.44 -8.55
CA ASP A 257 -17.64 10.61 -7.91
C ASP A 257 -16.18 10.36 -7.49
N LEU A 258 -15.25 11.17 -8.00
CA LEU A 258 -13.81 11.00 -7.73
C LEU A 258 -13.45 11.15 -6.25
N PRO A 259 -13.89 12.20 -5.52
CA PRO A 259 -13.69 12.31 -4.08
C PRO A 259 -14.16 11.07 -3.29
N THR A 260 -15.36 10.57 -3.60
CA THR A 260 -15.92 9.37 -2.97
C THR A 260 -15.08 8.14 -3.28
N ARG A 261 -14.65 7.96 -4.53
CA ARG A 261 -13.76 6.86 -4.95
C ARG A 261 -12.44 6.88 -4.18
N VAL A 262 -11.82 8.06 -4.06
CA VAL A 262 -10.58 8.24 -3.28
C VAL A 262 -10.81 7.88 -1.81
N ALA A 263 -11.93 8.29 -1.22
CA ALA A 263 -12.26 7.94 0.17
C ALA A 263 -12.43 6.43 0.37
N ILE A 264 -13.12 5.74 -0.55
CA ILE A 264 -13.28 4.28 -0.54
C ILE A 264 -11.91 3.58 -0.60
N LEU A 265 -11.06 3.96 -1.56
CA LEU A 265 -9.75 3.35 -1.74
C LEU A 265 -8.83 3.59 -0.52
N ARG A 266 -8.87 4.78 0.08
CA ARG A 266 -8.14 5.08 1.32
C ARG A 266 -8.62 4.23 2.50
N ALA A 267 -9.94 4.01 2.61
CA ALA A 267 -10.49 3.14 3.64
C ALA A 267 -10.05 1.68 3.42
N MET A 268 -10.10 1.18 2.18
CA MET A 268 -9.62 -0.17 1.83
C MET A 268 -8.14 -0.35 2.19
N ASP A 269 -7.27 0.58 1.77
CA ASP A 269 -5.84 0.54 2.07
C ASP A 269 -5.58 0.47 3.57
N ARG A 270 -6.26 1.34 4.34
CA ARG A 270 -6.10 1.36 5.79
C ARG A 270 -6.56 0.07 6.47
N ILE A 271 -7.70 -0.48 6.06
CA ILE A 271 -8.19 -1.76 6.59
C ILE A 271 -7.19 -2.87 6.26
N LEU A 272 -6.77 -3.01 5.01
CA LEU A 272 -5.86 -4.07 4.57
C LEU A 272 -4.50 -4.01 5.28
N LEU A 273 -3.94 -2.80 5.48
CA LEU A 273 -2.66 -2.61 6.17
C LEU A 273 -2.72 -3.05 7.64
N TRP A 274 -3.80 -2.71 8.35
CA TRP A 274 -3.96 -3.05 9.76
C TRP A 274 -4.34 -4.52 10.02
N GLN A 275 -4.58 -5.30 8.97
CA GLN A 275 -4.83 -6.74 9.06
C GLN A 275 -3.56 -7.59 8.89
N PHE A 276 -2.43 -6.96 8.56
CA PHE A 276 -1.11 -7.63 8.46
C PHE A 276 -1.08 -8.82 7.49
N TYR A 277 -1.93 -8.82 6.46
CA TYR A 277 -1.95 -9.85 5.41
C TYR A 277 -0.63 -9.94 4.62
N VAL A 278 0.13 -8.85 4.62
CA VAL A 278 1.39 -8.74 3.90
C VAL A 278 2.49 -8.15 4.75
N VAL A 279 3.73 -8.55 4.46
CA VAL A 279 4.93 -7.82 4.90
C VAL A 279 5.39 -6.95 3.73
N PRO A 280 5.28 -5.61 3.83
CA PRO A 280 5.71 -4.72 2.77
C PRO A 280 7.21 -4.84 2.50
N HIS A 281 7.57 -4.91 1.23
CA HIS A 281 8.91 -5.08 0.72
C HIS A 281 9.50 -3.74 0.28
N PHE A 282 9.88 -3.59 -1.00
CA PHE A 282 10.43 -2.34 -1.56
C PHE A 282 9.84 -2.01 -2.93
N TYR A 283 10.04 -0.76 -3.37
CA TYR A 283 9.79 -0.30 -4.74
C TYR A 283 10.85 0.70 -5.17
N SER A 284 10.98 0.93 -6.48
CA SER A 284 11.75 2.06 -7.00
C SER A 284 10.80 3.25 -7.17
N PRO A 285 11.05 4.40 -6.53
CA PRO A 285 10.23 5.60 -6.73
C PRO A 285 10.49 6.25 -8.10
N ASN A 286 11.61 5.90 -8.75
CA ASN A 286 12.06 6.53 -9.98
C ASN A 286 12.19 5.52 -11.11
N PHE A 287 11.88 5.96 -12.32
CA PHE A 287 12.29 5.28 -13.54
C PHE A 287 13.72 5.68 -13.91
N ARG A 288 14.52 4.70 -14.33
CA ARG A 288 15.87 4.94 -14.85
C ARG A 288 15.83 4.72 -16.35
N ILE A 289 16.11 5.77 -17.12
CA ILE A 289 16.15 5.73 -18.58
C ILE A 289 17.51 6.22 -19.08
N ALA A 290 17.95 5.64 -20.19
CA ALA A 290 19.06 6.16 -20.98
C ALA A 290 18.53 6.37 -22.39
N VAL A 291 18.76 7.56 -22.93
CA VAL A 291 18.27 7.98 -24.23
C VAL A 291 19.45 8.48 -25.05
N LYS A 292 19.46 8.18 -26.35
CA LYS A 292 20.52 8.64 -27.25
C LYS A 292 20.51 10.17 -27.34
N SER A 293 21.67 10.79 -27.51
CA SER A 293 21.84 12.26 -27.48
C SER A 293 21.10 13.02 -28.59
N ASP A 294 20.76 12.34 -29.69
CA ASP A 294 19.98 12.88 -30.82
C ASP A 294 18.47 12.80 -30.61
N VAL A 295 18.01 12.21 -29.51
CA VAL A 295 16.59 12.18 -29.14
C VAL A 295 16.29 13.29 -28.13
N LYS A 296 15.32 14.13 -28.46
CA LYS A 296 14.81 15.19 -27.61
C LYS A 296 13.57 14.74 -26.86
N ILE A 297 13.46 15.21 -25.63
CA ILE A 297 12.34 14.98 -24.72
C ILE A 297 11.71 16.36 -24.46
N PRO A 298 10.37 16.49 -24.43
CA PRO A 298 9.71 17.75 -24.09
C PRO A 298 10.23 18.31 -22.76
N THR A 299 10.54 19.61 -22.74
CA THR A 299 10.91 20.35 -21.53
C THR A 299 10.03 21.58 -21.35
N ASP A 300 9.85 22.02 -20.11
CA ASP A 300 9.13 23.25 -19.78
C ASP A 300 10.00 24.49 -20.10
N SER A 301 9.46 25.68 -19.83
CA SER A 301 10.18 26.94 -20.05
C SER A 301 11.42 27.11 -19.16
N LYS A 302 11.61 26.26 -18.14
CA LYS A 302 12.77 26.23 -17.25
C LYS A 302 13.78 25.14 -17.64
N GLY A 303 13.49 24.34 -18.68
CA GLY A 303 14.33 23.24 -19.12
C GLY A 303 14.11 21.93 -18.34
N GLU A 304 13.09 21.85 -17.49
CA GLU A 304 12.75 20.64 -16.75
C GLU A 304 11.95 19.68 -17.64
N LEU A 305 12.17 18.38 -17.49
CA LEU A 305 11.49 17.37 -18.31
C LEU A 305 9.97 17.41 -18.08
N LEU A 306 9.22 17.62 -19.16
CA LEU A 306 7.77 17.54 -19.15
C LEU A 306 7.34 16.08 -19.32
N TYR A 307 6.91 15.48 -18.21
CA TYR A 307 6.16 14.23 -18.23
C TYR A 307 4.69 14.50 -17.93
N PRO A 308 3.75 13.93 -18.71
CA PRO A 308 2.36 13.99 -18.34
C PRO A 308 2.16 13.43 -16.92
N PRO A 309 1.34 14.07 -16.06
CA PRO A 309 0.96 13.51 -14.79
C PRO A 309 0.47 12.07 -14.99
N TYR A 310 0.86 11.15 -14.11
CA TYR A 310 0.45 9.74 -14.16
C TYR A 310 1.04 8.90 -15.32
N SER A 311 1.93 9.46 -16.14
CA SER A 311 2.64 8.71 -17.18
C SER A 311 3.89 7.99 -16.65
N SER A 312 4.37 7.03 -17.44
CA SER A 312 5.72 6.46 -17.28
C SER A 312 6.55 6.79 -18.52
N PRO A 313 7.89 6.73 -18.45
CA PRO A 313 8.72 6.88 -19.66
C PRO A 313 8.35 5.89 -20.78
N PHE A 314 7.79 4.73 -20.43
CA PHE A 314 7.32 3.73 -21.38
C PHE A 314 5.99 4.07 -22.05
N SER A 315 5.30 5.13 -21.62
CA SER A 315 4.14 5.68 -22.32
C SER A 315 4.38 7.09 -22.85
N ALA A 316 5.38 7.81 -22.33
CA ALA A 316 5.70 9.17 -22.74
C ALA A 316 6.61 9.27 -23.98
N PHE A 317 7.22 8.17 -24.43
CA PHE A 317 8.14 8.19 -25.58
C PHE A 317 7.49 8.65 -26.89
N TYR A 318 6.15 8.59 -27.01
CA TYR A 318 5.41 9.12 -28.16
C TYR A 318 5.54 10.64 -28.32
N PHE A 319 5.96 11.35 -27.27
CA PHE A 319 6.20 12.79 -27.31
C PHE A 319 7.66 13.14 -27.60
N TRP A 320 8.53 12.15 -27.79
CA TRP A 320 9.95 12.35 -28.05
C TRP A 320 10.20 12.39 -29.56
N TRP A 321 11.19 13.14 -30.00
CA TRP A 321 11.55 13.25 -31.41
C TRP A 321 13.06 13.16 -31.60
N ARG A 322 13.50 12.88 -32.83
CA ARG A 322 14.90 12.88 -33.20
C ARG A 322 15.22 14.20 -33.91
N GLU A 323 16.33 14.81 -33.54
CA GLU A 323 16.93 15.96 -34.25
C GLU A 323 18.23 15.59 -34.94
#